data_AF-A0A7S2P304-F1
#
_entry.id   AF-A0A7S2P304-F1
#
_cell.length_a   1.000
_cell.length_b   1.000
_cell.length_c   1.000
_cell.angle_alpha   90.00
_cell.angle_beta   90.00
_cell.angle_gamma   90.00
#
_symmetry.space_group_name_H-M   'P 1'
#
loop_
_entity.id
_entity.type
_entity.pdbx_description
1 polymer ?
#
loop_
_entity_poly.entity_id
_entity_poly.type
_entity_poly.pdbx_seq_one_letter_code
_entity_poly.pdbx_strand_id
1 'polypeptide(L)'
;VAFVGRSNVGKSSLINALSARMQRKKEDLAVTSKTPGRTQQVGYFAIAPNNKKKIQAQQHAKNQNVFGYLIDLPGYGWANAPPEAVEQWSQTTQEFLAGRDVDVLR
;
A
#
# COMPACT_ATOMS: atom_id res chain seq x y z
N VAL A 1 5.10 -6.51 0.05
CA VAL A 1 5.97 -5.56 -0.66
C VAL A 1 5.49 -4.14 -0.38
N ALA A 2 6.37 -3.24 0.04
CA ALA A 2 6.04 -1.84 0.28
C ALA A 2 6.67 -0.93 -0.79
N PHE A 3 5.95 0.11 -1.17
CA PHE A 3 6.40 1.12 -2.13
C PHE A 3 6.61 2.44 -1.40
N VAL A 4 7.81 3.00 -1.52
CA VAL A 4 8.22 4.28 -0.93
C VAL A 4 8.97 5.10 -1.97
N GLY A 5 8.90 6.42 -1.86
CA GLY A 5 9.40 7.33 -2.88
C GLY A 5 8.85 8.74 -2.66
N ARG A 6 9.50 9.75 -3.25
CA ARG A 6 9.06 11.15 -3.16
C ARG A 6 7.57 11.31 -3.54
N SER A 7 6.93 12.37 -3.05
CA SER A 7 5.59 12.73 -3.52
C SER A 7 5.56 12.86 -5.06
N ASN A 8 4.49 12.38 -5.69
CA ASN A 8 4.24 12.38 -7.14
C ASN A 8 5.18 11.53 -8.04
N VAL A 9 6.01 10.63 -7.51
CA VAL A 9 6.82 9.74 -8.36
C VAL A 9 6.03 8.57 -9.00
N GLY A 10 4.73 8.47 -8.74
CA GLY A 10 3.86 7.46 -9.37
C GLY A 10 3.67 6.15 -8.59
N LYS A 11 3.93 6.12 -7.28
CA LYS A 11 3.74 4.91 -6.43
C LYS A 11 2.33 4.32 -6.53
N SER A 12 1.32 5.14 -6.27
CA SER A 12 -0.09 4.73 -6.32
C SER A 12 -0.53 4.37 -7.75
N SER A 13 0.03 5.04 -8.76
CA SER A 13 -0.17 4.68 -10.17
C SER A 13 0.40 3.30 -10.51
N LEU A 14 1.59 2.97 -9.97
CA LEU A 14 2.19 1.65 -10.13
C LEU A 14 1.35 0.56 -9.46
N ILE A 15 0.78 0.83 -8.29
CA ILE A 15 -0.14 -0.11 -7.61
C ILE A 15 -1.39 -0.37 -8.45
N ASN A 16 -1.99 0.68 -9.03
CA ASN A 16 -3.13 0.52 -9.93
C ASN A 16 -2.75 -0.28 -11.18
N ALA A 17 -1.58 0.01 -11.78
CA ALA A 17 -1.09 -0.72 -12.94
C ALA A 17 -0.83 -2.21 -12.66
N LEU A 18 -0.19 -2.53 -11.53
CA LEU A 18 0.10 -3.92 -11.13
C LEU A 18 -1.17 -4.70 -10.81
N SER A 19 -2.15 -4.05 -10.17
CA SER A 19 -3.41 -4.69 -9.77
C SER A 19 -4.44 -4.78 -10.90
N ALA A 20 -4.32 -3.99 -11.96
CA ALA A 20 -5.34 -3.87 -13.02
C ALA A 20 -5.79 -5.21 -13.63
N ARG A 21 -4.88 -6.19 -13.80
CA ARG A 21 -5.21 -7.53 -14.33
C ARG A 21 -5.71 -8.52 -13.28
N MET A 22 -5.47 -8.23 -12.00
CA MET A 22 -5.85 -9.07 -10.87
C MET A 22 -7.29 -8.79 -10.41
N GLN A 23 -7.81 -7.60 -10.71
CA GLN A 23 -9.14 -7.20 -10.27
C GLN A 23 -10.24 -7.71 -11.20
N ARG A 24 -11.38 -8.11 -10.60
CA ARG A 24 -12.60 -8.48 -11.34
C ARG A 24 -13.35 -7.27 -11.88
N LYS A 25 -13.22 -6.13 -11.21
CA LYS A 25 -13.75 -4.83 -11.63
C LYS A 25 -12.58 -3.94 -12.00
N LYS A 26 -12.73 -3.13 -13.03
CA LYS A 26 -11.68 -2.21 -13.49
C LYS A 26 -11.78 -0.89 -12.72
N GLU A 27 -11.44 -0.95 -11.43
CA GLU A 27 -11.47 0.18 -10.51
C GLU A 27 -10.06 0.44 -9.94
N ASP A 28 -9.75 1.70 -9.64
CA ASP A 28 -8.48 2.06 -9.02
C ASP A 28 -8.51 1.69 -7.53
N LEU A 29 -7.45 1.02 -7.05
CA LEU A 29 -7.33 0.65 -5.64
C LEU A 29 -6.66 1.74 -4.82
N ALA A 30 -5.61 2.34 -5.39
CA ALA A 30 -4.86 3.41 -4.76
C ALA A 30 -5.26 4.75 -5.37
N VAL A 31 -5.39 5.77 -4.52
CA VAL A 31 -5.75 7.12 -4.95
C VAL A 31 -4.55 7.79 -5.59
N THR A 32 -4.71 8.28 -6.83
CA THR A 32 -3.67 9.03 -7.53
C THR A 32 -3.97 10.54 -7.49
N SER A 33 -2.94 11.38 -7.47
CA SER A 33 -3.09 12.84 -7.57
C SER A 33 -1.80 13.47 -8.09
N LYS A 34 -1.95 14.66 -8.71
CA LYS A 34 -0.84 15.54 -9.07
C LYS A 34 -0.44 16.49 -7.94
N THR A 35 -1.21 16.55 -6.84
CA THR A 35 -0.88 17.38 -5.67
C THR A 35 -0.01 16.58 -4.70
N PRO A 36 1.22 17.04 -4.40
CA PRO A 36 2.07 16.41 -3.39
C PRO A 36 1.40 16.29 -2.02
N GLY A 37 1.61 15.16 -1.33
CA GLY A 37 0.99 14.89 -0.02
C GLY A 37 -0.37 14.17 -0.09
N ARG A 38 -0.71 13.52 -1.22
CA ARG A 38 -1.99 12.80 -1.34
C ARG A 38 -2.05 11.52 -0.51
N THR A 39 -0.97 10.74 -0.48
CA THR A 39 -0.86 9.54 0.37
C THR A 39 -0.39 9.97 1.75
N GLN A 40 -1.30 9.99 2.72
CA GLN A 40 -1.07 10.50 4.08
C GLN A 40 -1.01 9.39 5.13
N GLN A 41 -1.53 8.22 4.79
CA GLN A 41 -1.59 7.03 5.63
C GLN A 41 -1.00 5.84 4.89
N VAL A 42 -0.63 4.80 5.65
CA VAL A 42 -0.17 3.54 5.07
C VAL A 42 -1.34 2.78 4.47
N GLY A 43 -1.35 2.62 3.15
CA GLY A 43 -2.38 1.84 2.44
C GLY A 43 -1.98 0.37 2.32
N TYR A 44 -2.84 -0.55 2.77
CA TYR A 44 -2.63 -2.00 2.64
C TYR A 44 -3.57 -2.60 1.59
N PHE A 45 -3.00 -3.27 0.60
CA PHE A 45 -3.74 -3.95 -0.45
C PHE A 45 -3.43 -5.45 -0.43
N ALA A 46 -4.40 -6.25 0.02
CA ALA A 46 -4.25 -7.69 0.13
C ALA A 46 -4.21 -8.37 -1.25
N ILE A 47 -3.23 -9.25 -1.46
CA ILE A 47 -3.17 -10.17 -2.58
C ILE A 47 -3.71 -11.51 -2.10
N ALA A 48 -4.77 -12.00 -2.73
CA ALA A 48 -5.32 -13.31 -2.44
C ALA A 48 -5.22 -14.23 -3.68
N PRO A 49 -5.00 -15.54 -3.51
CA PRO A 49 -5.08 -16.50 -4.60
C PRO A 49 -6.48 -16.47 -5.25
N ASN A 50 -6.54 -16.55 -6.58
CA ASN A 50 -7.80 -16.59 -7.31
C ASN A 50 -8.44 -17.99 -7.29
N ASN A 51 -8.77 -18.49 -6.09
CA ASN A 51 -9.36 -19.82 -5.89
C ASN A 51 -10.87 -19.70 -5.66
N LYS A 52 -11.64 -19.73 -6.76
CA LYS A 52 -13.12 -19.62 -6.78
C LYS A 52 -13.85 -20.63 -5.89
N LYS A 53 -13.23 -21.77 -5.53
CA LYS A 53 -13.87 -22.88 -4.79
C LYS A 53 -13.81 -22.79 -3.26
N LYS A 54 -13.00 -21.93 -2.65
CA LYS A 54 -12.81 -21.89 -1.17
C LYS A 54 -13.41 -20.67 -0.46
N ILE A 55 -13.86 -19.65 -1.19
CA ILE A 55 -14.32 -18.38 -0.59
C ILE A 55 -15.66 -18.54 0.16
N GLN A 56 -16.51 -19.52 -0.19
CA GLN A 56 -17.82 -19.69 0.45
C GLN A 56 -17.78 -20.45 1.79
N ALA A 57 -16.70 -21.19 2.10
CA ALA A 57 -16.61 -22.01 3.32
C ALA A 57 -15.95 -21.29 4.52
N GLN A 58 -15.47 -20.05 4.35
CA GLN A 58 -14.53 -19.41 5.28
C GLN A 58 -15.04 -18.07 5.84
N GLN A 59 -16.35 -17.88 5.99
CA GLN A 59 -16.92 -16.66 6.58
C GLN A 59 -16.46 -16.40 8.04
N HIS A 60 -15.86 -17.40 8.71
CA HIS A 60 -15.29 -17.29 10.05
C HIS A 60 -13.76 -17.18 10.13
N ALA A 61 -13.02 -17.33 9.02
CA ALA A 61 -11.55 -17.30 9.03
C ALA A 61 -11.04 -16.01 8.36
N LYS A 62 -11.19 -14.87 9.05
CA LYS A 62 -11.01 -13.52 8.47
C LYS A 62 -9.64 -13.23 7.80
N ASN A 63 -8.60 -14.04 7.95
CA ASN A 63 -7.26 -13.75 7.43
C ASN A 63 -6.49 -14.93 6.79
N GLN A 64 -7.10 -16.09 6.55
CA GLN A 64 -6.33 -17.31 6.18
C GLN A 64 -5.98 -17.48 4.70
N ASN A 65 -6.36 -16.56 3.81
CA ASN A 65 -6.11 -16.71 2.37
C ASN A 65 -5.51 -15.46 1.72
N VAL A 66 -4.69 -14.70 2.47
CA VAL A 66 -3.88 -13.60 1.94
C VAL A 66 -2.49 -14.13 1.65
N PHE A 67 -2.08 -14.09 0.37
CA PHE A 67 -0.72 -14.44 -0.07
C PHE A 67 0.30 -13.39 0.37
N GLY A 68 -0.12 -12.11 0.40
CA GLY A 68 0.73 -11.02 0.86
C GLY A 68 0.04 -9.67 0.67
N TYR A 69 0.78 -8.60 0.91
CA TYR A 69 0.28 -7.23 0.78
C TYR A 69 1.15 -6.41 -0.18
N LEU A 70 0.52 -5.60 -1.02
CA LEU A 70 1.13 -4.39 -1.58
C LEU A 70 0.84 -3.26 -0.60
N ILE A 71 1.86 -2.47 -0.26
CA ILE A 71 1.74 -1.41 0.74
C ILE A 71 2.16 -0.09 0.11
N ASP A 72 1.26 0.91 0.10
CA ASP A 72 1.57 2.28 -0.35
C ASP A 72 1.95 3.10 0.88
N LEU A 73 3.21 3.52 0.97
CA LEU A 73 3.67 4.38 2.06
C LEU A 73 3.50 5.86 1.67
N PRO A 74 3.28 6.75 2.66
CA PRO A 74 3.33 8.17 2.44
C PRO A 74 4.58 8.61 1.68
N GLY A 75 4.41 9.57 0.78
CA GLY A 75 5.54 10.11 0.03
C GLY A 75 6.41 11.00 0.93
N TYR A 76 7.73 10.83 0.90
CA TYR A 76 8.65 11.73 1.59
C TYR A 76 8.98 12.98 0.76
N GLY A 77 9.59 13.97 1.41
CA GLY A 77 10.00 15.23 0.78
C GLY A 77 8.89 16.27 0.77
N TRP A 78 8.95 17.22 -0.17
CA TRP A 78 7.98 18.32 -0.22
C TRP A 78 6.56 17.82 -0.45
N ALA A 79 5.62 18.39 0.30
CA ALA A 79 4.20 18.24 0.10
C ALA A 79 3.50 19.59 0.29
N ASN A 80 2.37 19.78 -0.38
CA ASN A 80 1.57 20.99 -0.22
C ASN A 80 0.65 20.86 1.01
N ALA A 81 1.26 20.83 2.19
CA ALA A 81 0.60 20.60 3.48
C ALA A 81 1.37 21.29 4.62
N PRO A 82 0.77 21.44 5.81
CA PRO A 82 1.48 21.98 6.97
C PRO A 82 2.75 21.16 7.30
N PRO A 83 3.88 21.80 7.68
CA PRO A 83 5.13 21.10 7.96
C PRO A 83 5.00 19.94 8.97
N GLU A 84 4.20 20.14 10.01
CA GLU A 84 3.91 19.13 11.05
C GLU A 84 3.28 17.87 10.45
N ALA A 85 2.36 18.02 9.49
CA ALA A 85 1.76 16.87 8.82
C ALA A 85 2.79 16.12 7.96
N VAL A 86 3.65 16.85 7.24
CA VAL A 86 4.73 16.25 6.43
C VAL A 86 5.72 15.48 7.30
N GLU A 87 6.04 16.03 8.46
CA GLU A 87 6.90 15.39 9.47
C GLU A 87 6.25 14.11 10.01
N GLN A 88 4.98 14.16 10.39
CA GLN A 88 4.23 13.00 10.88
C GLN A 88 4.18 11.86 9.84
N TRP A 89 3.98 12.17 8.56
CA TRP A 89 3.99 11.18 7.48
C TRP A 89 5.38 10.58 7.27
N SER A 90 6.42 11.42 7.39
CA SER A 90 7.82 10.99 7.29
C SER A 90 8.18 10.06 8.45
N GLN A 91 7.78 10.39 9.67
CA GLN A 91 7.95 9.54 10.85
C GLN A 91 7.21 8.21 10.68
N THR A 92 5.94 8.23 10.27
CA THR A 92 5.16 7.00 10.00
C THR A 92 5.87 6.07 9.01
N THR A 93 6.47 6.65 7.96
CA THR A 93 7.23 5.90 6.97
C THR A 93 8.51 5.31 7.57
N GLN A 94 9.23 6.08 8.38
CA GLN A 94 10.45 5.63 9.04
C GLN A 94 10.16 4.51 10.05
N GLU A 95 9.15 4.68 10.90
CA GLU A 95 8.71 3.68 11.88
C GLU A 95 8.28 2.38 11.19
N PHE A 96 7.52 2.48 10.10
CA PHE A 96 7.14 1.30 9.32
C PHE A 96 8.34 0.54 8.75
N LEU A 97 9.38 1.26 8.30
CA LEU A 97 10.58 0.65 7.72
C LEU A 97 11.51 0.09 8.81
N ALA A 98 11.61 0.76 9.96
CA ALA A 98 12.47 0.36 11.07
C ALA A 98 11.88 -0.80 11.89
N GLY A 99 10.55 -0.87 12.03
CA GLY A 99 9.85 -1.83 12.88
C GLY A 99 9.63 -3.22 12.28
N ARG A 100 10.27 -3.57 11.15
CA ARG A 100 10.16 -4.92 10.59
C ARG A 100 11.40 -5.74 10.95
N ASP A 101 11.17 -6.89 11.58
CA ASP A 101 12.20 -7.94 11.70
C ASP A 101 12.71 -8.27 10.30
N VAL A 102 13.94 -7.83 10.03
CA VAL A 102 14.73 -8.27 8.89
C VAL A 102 15.40 -9.59 9.26
N ASP A 103 14.59 -10.64 9.46
CA ASP A 103 15.05 -12.00 9.16
C ASP A 103 15.16 -12.09 7.64
N VAL A 104 16.26 -11.51 7.15
CA VAL A 104 16.68 -11.63 5.76
C VAL A 104 16.99 -13.11 5.58
N LEU A 105 16.07 -13.80 4.90
CA LEU A 105 16.22 -15.11 4.27
C LEU A 105 17.71 -15.51 4.17
N ARG A 106 18.16 -16.30 5.14
CA ARG A 106 19.36 -17.16 5.03
C ARG A 106 18.91 -18.55 4.61
#